data_AF-A0A0D2J5L5-F1
#
_entry.id   AF-A0A0D2J5L5-F1
#
_cell.length_a   1.000
_cell.length_b   1.000
_cell.length_c   1.000
_cell.angle_alpha   90.00
_cell.angle_beta   90.00
_cell.angle_gamma   90.00
#
_symmetry.space_group_name_H-M   'P 1'
#
loop_
_entity.id
_entity.type
_entity.pdbx_description
1 polymer ?
#
loop_
_entity_poly.entity_id
_entity_poly.type
_entity_poly.pdbx_seq_one_letter_code
_entity_poly.pdbx_strand_id
1 'polypeptide(L)'
;MTKKLVPVCLAFVLCAAFLLGVGSVPAQPPLPNKDFKPLKPQLPQPSQGAEQSGLGSPGREIPAWKARLELARLLSFSKKYEQSIAQYQKVIKQKPDLLQARTELARVLFWAGEKEKALVELDKISVDQAGAEAKLLKADLLAGDKKYPPAVKLYRAYLKDQPRDLSARFRLAQALSWSGLYKPAIKEYRAILKEKPEDVQVRRHYAFVLSWDGKFEEAARQLEMTLKD
;
A
#
# COMPACT_ATOMS: atom_id res chain seq x y z
N MET A 1 11.23 -74.89 -22.48
CA MET A 1 12.14 -74.92 -21.31
C MET A 1 13.47 -74.31 -21.71
N THR A 2 13.74 -73.06 -21.35
CA THR A 2 15.11 -72.53 -21.21
C THR A 2 15.03 -71.24 -20.40
N LYS A 3 15.32 -71.36 -19.11
CA LYS A 3 15.48 -70.24 -18.16
C LYS A 3 16.68 -69.40 -18.59
N LYS A 4 16.56 -68.07 -18.63
CA LYS A 4 17.73 -67.18 -18.54
C LYS A 4 17.63 -66.36 -17.25
N LEU A 5 18.64 -66.63 -16.44
CA LEU A 5 18.94 -66.12 -15.12
C LEU A 5 19.44 -64.67 -15.22
N VAL A 6 18.99 -63.84 -14.27
CA VAL A 6 19.54 -62.51 -13.96
C VAL A 6 20.90 -62.70 -13.25
N PRO A 7 21.90 -61.82 -13.45
CA PRO A 7 22.93 -61.61 -12.46
C PRO A 7 22.61 -60.35 -11.64
N VAL A 8 22.35 -60.59 -10.36
CA VAL A 8 22.41 -59.64 -9.27
C VAL A 8 23.89 -59.26 -9.08
N CYS A 9 24.22 -57.98 -9.14
CA CYS A 9 25.50 -57.47 -8.62
C CYS A 9 25.18 -56.57 -7.42
N LEU A 10 25.65 -57.03 -6.27
CA LEU A 10 25.53 -56.44 -4.94
C LEU A 10 26.75 -55.54 -4.67
N ALA A 11 26.53 -54.49 -3.88
CA ALA A 11 27.49 -53.73 -3.07
C ALA A 11 28.45 -52.76 -3.79
N PHE A 12 28.35 -51.46 -3.47
CA PHE A 12 29.16 -50.88 -2.41
C PHE A 12 28.60 -49.54 -1.93
N VAL A 13 28.59 -49.39 -0.62
CA VAL A 13 28.28 -48.19 0.16
C VAL A 13 29.29 -47.09 -0.16
N LEU A 14 28.81 -45.89 -0.50
CA LEU A 14 29.56 -44.65 -0.28
C LEU A 14 28.58 -43.55 0.15
N CYS A 15 28.48 -43.47 1.47
CA CYS A 15 28.06 -42.29 2.20
C CYS A 15 29.07 -41.16 1.96
N ALA A 16 28.58 -39.96 1.62
CA ALA A 16 29.17 -38.63 1.88
C ALA A 16 28.97 -37.68 0.69
N ALA A 17 27.94 -36.84 0.78
CA ALA A 17 28.03 -35.41 0.50
C ALA A 17 26.66 -34.79 0.78
N PHE A 18 26.37 -34.58 2.07
CA PHE A 18 25.38 -33.58 2.49
C PHE A 18 26.02 -32.21 2.20
N LEU A 19 26.08 -31.86 0.92
CA LEU A 19 26.39 -30.50 0.50
C LEU A 19 25.21 -29.66 0.95
N LEU A 20 25.51 -28.70 1.83
CA LEU A 20 24.63 -27.60 2.20
C LEU A 20 24.18 -26.88 0.93
N GLY A 21 23.11 -27.40 0.33
CA GLY A 21 22.32 -26.69 -0.64
C GLY A 21 21.68 -25.55 0.11
N VAL A 22 22.34 -24.39 0.13
CA VAL A 22 21.63 -23.13 0.00
C VAL A 22 20.81 -23.27 -1.28
N GLY A 23 19.62 -23.84 -1.15
CA GLY A 23 18.64 -23.87 -2.21
C GLY A 23 18.45 -22.42 -2.60
N SER A 24 19.06 -22.04 -3.71
CA SER A 24 18.81 -20.76 -4.34
C SER A 24 17.31 -20.73 -4.57
N VAL A 25 16.59 -19.96 -3.76
CA VAL A 25 15.19 -19.66 -4.02
C VAL A 25 15.17 -19.19 -5.47
N PRO A 26 14.46 -19.89 -6.38
CA PRO A 26 14.45 -19.51 -7.79
C PRO A 26 14.08 -18.03 -7.88
N ALA A 27 14.81 -17.28 -8.70
CA ALA A 27 14.64 -15.85 -8.85
C ALA A 27 13.15 -15.53 -9.04
N GLN A 28 12.57 -14.81 -8.08
CA GLN A 28 11.13 -14.58 -8.03
C GLN A 28 10.69 -13.78 -9.26
N PRO A 29 9.69 -14.25 -10.03
CA PRO A 29 9.16 -13.47 -11.14
C PRO A 29 8.56 -12.17 -10.57
N PRO A 30 8.83 -11.00 -11.17
CA PRO A 30 8.34 -9.73 -10.63
C PRO A 30 6.82 -9.65 -10.69
N LEU A 31 6.17 -9.11 -9.64
CA LEU A 31 4.73 -8.82 -9.71
C LEU A 31 4.43 -7.84 -10.86
N PRO A 32 3.29 -8.03 -11.56
CA PRO A 32 2.88 -7.12 -12.60
C PRO A 32 2.55 -5.74 -11.99
N ASN A 33 3.30 -4.72 -12.40
CA ASN A 33 3.20 -3.33 -11.95
C ASN A 33 3.70 -3.12 -10.50
N LYS A 34 4.97 -2.70 -10.37
CA LYS A 34 5.63 -2.39 -9.09
C LYS A 34 5.20 -1.04 -8.51
N ASP A 35 4.44 -0.26 -9.29
CA ASP A 35 4.14 1.12 -8.96
C ASP A 35 2.91 1.20 -8.06
N PHE A 36 3.14 1.48 -6.78
CA PHE A 36 2.11 2.05 -5.92
C PHE A 36 1.64 3.35 -6.55
N LYS A 37 0.51 3.31 -7.26
CA LYS A 37 -0.02 4.49 -7.94
C LYS A 37 -0.30 5.57 -6.90
N PRO A 38 0.27 6.78 -7.05
CA PRO A 38 0.11 7.86 -6.09
C PRO A 38 -1.36 8.22 -5.94
N LEU A 39 -1.76 8.64 -4.73
CA LEU A 39 -3.07 9.24 -4.49
C LEU A 39 -3.22 10.42 -5.45
N LYS A 40 -4.12 10.29 -6.44
CA LYS A 40 -4.49 11.41 -7.30
C LYS A 40 -4.97 12.57 -6.42
N PRO A 41 -4.73 13.83 -6.81
CA PRO A 41 -5.39 14.96 -6.18
C PRO A 41 -6.90 14.73 -6.12
N GLN A 42 -7.41 14.48 -4.93
CA GLN A 42 -8.84 14.44 -4.66
C GLN A 42 -9.20 15.79 -4.08
N LEU A 43 -10.22 16.44 -4.67
CA LEU A 43 -10.77 17.67 -4.14
C LEU A 43 -11.07 17.48 -2.64
N PRO A 44 -10.75 18.46 -1.79
CA PRO A 44 -11.06 18.38 -0.38
C PRO A 44 -12.58 18.23 -0.28
N GLN A 45 -13.04 17.14 0.32
CA GLN A 45 -14.43 17.07 0.73
C GLN A 45 -14.64 18.16 1.78
N PRO A 46 -15.78 18.89 1.76
CA PRO A 46 -16.13 19.83 2.81
C PRO A 46 -15.89 19.14 4.15
N SER A 47 -15.10 19.77 5.03
CA SER A 47 -14.76 19.17 6.32
C SER A 47 -16.04 19.01 7.13
N GLN A 48 -16.58 17.79 7.19
CA GLN A 48 -17.82 17.48 7.94
C GLN A 48 -17.68 17.69 9.46
N GLY A 49 -16.48 18.02 9.95
CA GLY A 49 -16.19 18.32 11.36
C GLY A 49 -16.16 19.81 11.74
N ALA A 50 -16.43 20.74 10.82
CA ALA A 50 -16.46 22.18 11.13
C ALA A 50 -17.77 22.88 10.77
N GLU A 51 -18.80 22.13 10.37
CA GLU A 51 -20.15 22.61 10.05
C GLU A 51 -21.12 22.40 11.22
N GLN A 52 -20.72 22.75 12.44
CA GLN A 52 -21.68 22.98 13.53
C GLN A 52 -21.27 24.22 14.33
N SER A 53 -21.21 25.36 13.66
CA SER A 53 -21.26 26.66 14.33
C SER A 53 -21.95 27.70 13.46
N GLY A 54 -23.20 27.38 13.09
CA GLY A 54 -24.18 28.28 12.50
C GLY A 54 -23.83 28.76 11.10
N LEU A 55 -24.78 28.65 10.17
CA LEU A 55 -24.89 29.62 9.08
C LEU A 55 -25.26 30.97 9.73
N GLY A 56 -24.25 31.64 10.27
CA GLY A 56 -24.41 32.85 11.05
C GLY A 56 -24.39 34.07 10.16
N SER A 57 -25.35 34.94 10.46
CA SER A 57 -25.51 36.35 10.20
C SER A 57 -24.45 37.07 9.34
N PRO A 58 -24.87 37.98 8.43
CA PRO A 58 -23.96 38.86 7.69
C PRO A 58 -22.96 39.54 8.64
N GLY A 59 -21.65 39.41 8.38
CA GLY A 59 -20.60 40.13 9.13
C GLY A 59 -19.62 39.31 9.98
N ARG A 60 -19.65 37.96 9.98
CA ARG A 60 -18.59 37.19 10.66
C ARG A 60 -17.32 37.08 9.80
N GLU A 61 -16.24 37.70 10.26
CA GLU A 61 -14.91 37.60 9.65
C GLU A 61 -14.41 36.14 9.61
N ILE A 62 -13.92 35.70 8.45
CA ILE A 62 -13.32 34.38 8.30
C ILE A 62 -11.92 34.40 8.93
N PRO A 63 -11.60 33.53 9.90
CA PRO A 63 -10.28 33.50 10.50
C PRO A 63 -9.18 33.30 9.44
N ALA A 64 -8.10 34.06 9.55
CA ALA A 64 -7.06 34.08 8.52
C ALA A 64 -6.37 32.72 8.29
N TRP A 65 -6.33 31.83 9.29
CA TRP A 65 -5.81 30.46 9.11
C TRP A 65 -6.73 29.61 8.21
N LYS A 66 -8.06 29.81 8.29
CA LYS A 66 -9.04 29.07 7.50
C LYS A 66 -8.99 29.51 6.03
N ALA A 67 -8.94 30.82 5.79
CA ALA A 67 -8.73 31.36 4.45
C ALA A 67 -7.40 30.91 3.84
N ARG A 68 -6.31 30.86 4.64
CA ARG A 68 -5.01 30.33 4.18
C ARG A 68 -5.05 28.84 3.86
N LEU A 69 -5.81 28.05 4.63
CA LEU A 69 -5.98 26.62 4.37
C LEU A 69 -6.70 26.39 3.03
N GLU A 70 -7.78 27.13 2.78
CA GLU A 70 -8.50 27.08 1.51
C GLU A 70 -7.62 27.52 0.32
N LEU A 71 -6.87 28.62 0.49
CA LEU A 71 -5.89 29.07 -0.50
C LEU A 71 -4.81 28.00 -0.76
N ALA A 72 -4.27 27.38 0.30
CA ALA A 72 -3.24 26.35 0.19
C ALA A 72 -3.73 25.19 -0.68
N ARG A 73 -4.96 24.73 -0.46
CA ARG A 73 -5.60 23.66 -1.23
C ARG A 73 -5.75 24.04 -2.71
N LEU A 74 -6.28 25.21 -3.01
CA LEU A 74 -6.45 25.68 -4.40
C LEU A 74 -5.12 25.78 -5.13
N LEU A 75 -4.07 26.25 -4.45
CA LEU A 75 -2.71 26.28 -4.98
C LEU A 75 -2.18 24.86 -5.24
N SER A 76 -2.49 23.88 -4.38
CA SER A 76 -2.12 22.47 -4.58
C SER A 76 -2.71 21.91 -5.87
N PHE A 77 -4.01 22.10 -6.12
CA PHE A 77 -4.67 21.61 -7.35
C PHE A 77 -4.19 22.35 -8.59
N SER A 78 -3.82 23.62 -8.42
CA SER A 78 -3.22 24.44 -9.47
C SER A 78 -1.75 24.11 -9.73
N LYS A 79 -1.19 23.06 -9.09
CA LYS A 79 0.21 22.62 -9.14
C LYS A 79 1.24 23.69 -8.74
N LYS A 80 0.80 24.73 -8.02
CA LYS A 80 1.67 25.78 -7.47
C LYS A 80 2.18 25.32 -6.10
N TYR A 81 2.98 24.25 -6.11
CA TYR A 81 3.30 23.50 -4.91
C TYR A 81 4.10 24.31 -3.89
N GLU A 82 5.08 25.09 -4.31
CA GLU A 82 5.89 25.91 -3.40
C GLU A 82 5.01 26.94 -2.67
N GLN A 83 4.10 27.58 -3.40
CA GLN A 83 3.16 28.55 -2.83
C GLN A 83 2.19 27.87 -1.86
N SER A 84 1.68 26.69 -2.24
CA SER A 84 0.80 25.88 -1.41
C SER A 84 1.48 25.47 -0.09
N ILE A 85 2.69 24.94 -0.16
CA ILE A 85 3.53 24.55 0.99
C ILE A 85 3.71 25.74 1.94
N ALA A 86 4.04 26.92 1.42
CA ALA A 86 4.22 28.11 2.23
C ALA A 86 2.93 28.51 2.99
N GLN A 87 1.75 28.34 2.39
CA GLN A 87 0.50 28.61 3.09
C GLN A 87 0.20 27.55 4.17
N TYR A 88 0.38 26.26 3.88
CA TYR A 88 0.21 25.20 4.88
C TYR A 88 1.12 25.39 6.09
N GLN A 89 2.40 25.75 5.88
CA GLN A 89 3.32 26.03 6.97
C GLN A 89 2.82 27.17 7.88
N LYS A 90 2.24 28.23 7.30
CA LYS A 90 1.62 29.32 8.06
C LYS A 90 0.38 28.85 8.83
N VAL A 91 -0.45 27.99 8.24
CA VAL A 91 -1.61 27.38 8.93
C VAL A 91 -1.15 26.55 10.12
N ILE A 92 -0.16 25.67 9.93
CA ILE A 92 0.38 24.79 10.98
C ILE A 92 1.02 25.61 12.11
N LYS A 93 1.68 26.74 11.80
CA LYS A 93 2.23 27.65 12.82
C LYS A 93 1.12 28.27 13.70
N GLN A 94 -0.05 28.56 13.12
CA GLN A 94 -1.19 29.15 13.84
C GLN A 94 -2.05 28.09 14.56
N LYS A 95 -2.18 26.91 13.95
CA LYS A 95 -2.98 25.78 14.45
C LYS A 95 -2.14 24.49 14.42
N PRO A 96 -1.20 24.33 15.37
CA PRO A 96 -0.29 23.18 15.39
C PRO A 96 -1.00 21.84 15.66
N ASP A 97 -2.20 21.90 16.24
CA ASP A 97 -3.14 20.82 16.55
C ASP A 97 -4.01 20.41 15.35
N LEU A 98 -4.03 21.19 14.28
CA LEU A 98 -4.79 20.86 13.07
C LEU A 98 -4.02 19.80 12.24
N LEU A 99 -4.10 18.55 12.67
CA LEU A 99 -3.39 17.42 12.05
C LEU A 99 -3.75 17.21 10.58
N GLN A 100 -4.97 17.59 10.18
CA GLN A 100 -5.39 17.61 8.78
C GLN A 100 -4.46 18.48 7.92
N ALA A 101 -4.08 19.67 8.39
CA ALA A 101 -3.20 20.56 7.64
C ALA A 101 -1.79 19.96 7.45
N ARG A 102 -1.29 19.19 8.43
CA ARG A 102 -0.02 18.45 8.29
C ARG A 102 -0.12 17.33 7.25
N THR A 103 -1.23 16.60 7.26
CA THR A 103 -1.50 15.53 6.29
C THR A 103 -1.59 16.08 4.87
N GLU A 104 -2.31 17.18 4.68
CA GLU A 104 -2.43 17.86 3.39
C GLU A 104 -1.10 18.46 2.93
N LEU A 105 -0.31 19.04 3.84
CA LEU A 105 1.06 19.48 3.53
C LEU A 105 1.93 18.32 3.04
N ALA A 106 1.92 17.18 3.73
CA ALA A 106 2.69 16.00 3.33
C ALA A 106 2.28 15.50 1.93
N ARG A 107 0.98 15.54 1.62
CA ARG A 107 0.47 15.20 0.29
C ARG A 107 1.03 16.13 -0.79
N VAL A 108 1.05 17.44 -0.54
CA VAL A 108 1.60 18.41 -1.49
C VAL A 108 3.10 18.26 -1.66
N LEU A 109 3.84 18.06 -0.56
CA LEU A 109 5.27 17.77 -0.61
C LEU A 109 5.55 16.54 -1.49
N PHE A 110 4.75 15.48 -1.34
CA PHE A 110 4.87 14.31 -2.21
C PHE A 110 4.57 14.62 -3.68
N TRP A 111 3.54 15.39 -4.00
CA TRP A 111 3.26 15.83 -5.39
C TRP A 111 4.35 16.73 -5.98
N ALA A 112 5.05 17.48 -5.12
CA ALA A 112 6.22 18.28 -5.49
C ALA A 112 7.49 17.45 -5.69
N GLY A 113 7.43 16.12 -5.46
CA GLY A 113 8.60 15.22 -5.52
C GLY A 113 9.44 15.21 -4.23
N GLU A 114 9.03 15.93 -3.19
CA GLU A 114 9.73 16.06 -1.92
C GLU A 114 9.31 14.97 -0.92
N LYS A 115 9.49 13.71 -1.32
CA LYS A 115 9.01 12.52 -0.60
C LYS A 115 9.52 12.45 0.85
N GLU A 116 10.79 12.72 1.07
CA GLU A 116 11.43 12.64 2.39
C GLU A 116 10.81 13.65 3.34
N LYS A 117 10.54 14.87 2.86
CA LYS A 117 9.88 15.91 3.65
C LYS A 117 8.43 15.55 3.96
N ALA A 118 7.73 14.91 3.02
CA ALA A 118 6.38 14.40 3.26
C ALA A 118 6.35 13.40 4.43
N LEU A 119 7.31 12.45 4.46
CA LEU A 119 7.45 11.50 5.56
C LEU A 119 7.75 12.20 6.89
N VAL A 120 8.65 13.19 6.90
CA VAL A 120 8.97 13.98 8.10
C VAL A 120 7.73 14.66 8.68
N GLU A 121 6.86 15.24 7.86
CA GLU A 121 5.61 15.83 8.36
C GLU A 121 4.62 14.78 8.90
N LEU A 122 4.54 13.60 8.27
CA LEU A 122 3.70 12.49 8.75
C LEU A 122 4.26 11.80 10.00
N ASP A 123 5.56 11.87 10.26
CA ASP A 123 6.18 11.37 11.49
C ASP A 123 5.88 12.26 12.70
N LYS A 124 5.49 13.52 12.48
CA LYS A 124 5.01 14.42 13.54
C LYS A 124 3.59 14.09 14.00
N ILE A 125 2.89 13.19 13.33
CA ILE A 125 1.55 12.74 13.68
C ILE A 125 1.68 11.36 14.33
N SER A 126 1.27 11.24 15.59
CA SER A 126 1.24 9.94 16.27
C SER A 126 0.25 9.00 15.56
N VAL A 127 0.51 7.70 15.59
CA VAL A 127 -0.34 6.71 14.90
C VAL A 127 -1.78 6.72 15.43
N ASP A 128 -1.97 7.01 16.71
CA ASP A 128 -3.29 7.05 17.36
C ASP A 128 -4.09 8.28 16.97
N GLN A 129 -3.41 9.42 16.74
CA GLN A 129 -4.05 10.65 16.28
C GLN A 129 -4.14 10.76 14.75
N ALA A 130 -3.46 9.86 14.02
CA ALA A 130 -3.47 9.86 12.57
C ALA A 130 -4.87 9.45 12.05
N GLY A 131 -5.51 10.37 11.32
CA GLY A 131 -6.70 10.05 10.53
C GLY A 131 -6.40 9.01 9.44
N ALA A 132 -7.46 8.42 8.89
CA ALA A 132 -7.36 7.39 7.85
C ALA A 132 -6.46 7.85 6.67
N GLU A 133 -6.63 9.10 6.23
CA GLU A 133 -5.84 9.68 5.14
C GLU A 133 -4.33 9.72 5.44
N ALA A 134 -3.94 10.14 6.65
CA ALA A 134 -2.55 10.19 7.08
C ALA A 134 -1.92 8.79 7.17
N LYS A 135 -2.67 7.83 7.72
CA LYS A 135 -2.26 6.42 7.80
C LYS A 135 -2.00 5.85 6.40
N LEU A 136 -2.93 6.04 5.47
CA LEU A 136 -2.84 5.53 4.11
C LEU A 136 -1.68 6.17 3.33
N LEU A 137 -1.57 7.51 3.37
CA LEU A 137 -0.49 8.22 2.69
C LEU A 137 0.88 7.77 3.20
N LYS A 138 1.06 7.69 4.52
CA LYS A 138 2.31 7.22 5.12
C LYS A 138 2.62 5.77 4.73
N ALA A 139 1.61 4.89 4.69
CA ALA A 139 1.78 3.51 4.25
C ALA A 139 2.24 3.43 2.78
N ASP A 140 1.64 4.22 1.88
CA ASP A 140 2.00 4.30 0.47
C ASP A 140 3.46 4.74 0.27
N LEU A 141 3.87 5.81 0.96
CA LEU A 141 5.23 6.34 0.87
C LEU A 141 6.27 5.32 1.35
N LEU A 142 6.00 4.67 2.49
CA LEU A 142 6.85 3.62 3.04
C LEU A 142 6.92 2.39 2.13
N ALA A 143 5.80 1.96 1.56
CA ALA A 143 5.76 0.84 0.62
C ALA A 143 6.56 1.17 -0.66
N GLY A 144 6.48 2.41 -1.16
CA GLY A 144 7.31 2.89 -2.26
C GLY A 144 8.81 2.91 -1.93
N ASP A 145 9.18 3.10 -0.66
CA ASP A 145 10.56 2.95 -0.16
C ASP A 145 10.95 1.49 0.14
N LYS A 146 10.09 0.53 -0.20
CA LYS A 146 10.26 -0.90 0.12
C LYS A 146 10.32 -1.19 1.63
N LYS A 147 9.88 -0.24 2.47
CA LYS A 147 9.73 -0.40 3.92
C LYS A 147 8.40 -1.11 4.21
N TYR A 148 8.30 -2.37 3.80
CA TYR A 148 7.05 -3.11 3.83
C TYR A 148 6.50 -3.38 5.24
N PRO A 149 7.30 -3.80 6.25
CA PRO A 149 6.76 -4.07 7.59
C PRO A 149 6.02 -2.88 8.24
N PRO A 150 6.58 -1.65 8.26
CA PRO A 150 5.84 -0.51 8.81
C PRO A 150 4.65 -0.10 7.92
N ALA A 151 4.75 -0.25 6.59
CA ALA A 151 3.62 0.00 5.69
C ALA A 151 2.44 -0.95 5.98
N VAL A 152 2.70 -2.25 6.18
CA VAL A 152 1.69 -3.27 6.54
C VAL A 152 0.97 -2.88 7.83
N LYS A 153 1.68 -2.38 8.86
CA LYS A 153 1.05 -1.93 10.11
C LYS A 153 0.06 -0.79 9.87
N LEU A 154 0.43 0.18 9.04
CA LEU A 154 -0.42 1.33 8.72
C LEU A 154 -1.60 0.97 7.82
N TYR A 155 -1.42 0.13 6.80
CA TYR A 155 -2.54 -0.36 6.00
C TYR A 155 -3.56 -1.15 6.83
N ARG A 156 -3.10 -1.99 7.76
CA ARG A 156 -3.99 -2.69 8.70
C ARG A 156 -4.74 -1.71 9.60
N ALA A 157 -4.07 -0.68 10.10
CA ALA A 157 -4.73 0.36 10.89
C ALA A 157 -5.78 1.12 10.07
N TYR A 158 -5.46 1.50 8.83
CA TYR A 158 -6.41 2.13 7.91
C TYR A 158 -7.64 1.25 7.63
N LEU A 159 -7.42 -0.04 7.34
CA LEU A 159 -8.50 -0.98 7.01
C LEU A 159 -9.39 -1.36 8.21
N LYS A 160 -8.96 -1.09 9.45
CA LYS A 160 -9.87 -1.15 10.61
C LYS A 160 -10.96 -0.08 10.52
N ASP A 161 -10.56 1.12 10.09
CA ASP A 161 -11.46 2.27 9.95
C ASP A 161 -12.26 2.19 8.63
N GLN A 162 -11.66 1.63 7.58
CA GLN A 162 -12.23 1.54 6.22
C GLN A 162 -12.24 0.10 5.67
N PRO A 163 -13.01 -0.84 6.26
CA PRO A 163 -12.91 -2.28 5.98
C PRO A 163 -13.31 -2.70 4.56
N ARG A 164 -14.07 -1.85 3.86
CA ARG A 164 -14.58 -2.09 2.49
C ARG A 164 -13.70 -1.48 1.39
N ASP A 165 -12.61 -0.80 1.73
CA ASP A 165 -11.70 -0.25 0.74
C ASP A 165 -10.84 -1.37 0.11
N LEU A 166 -11.34 -1.92 -0.99
CA LEU A 166 -10.66 -2.99 -1.73
C LEU A 166 -9.33 -2.53 -2.35
N SER A 167 -9.17 -1.24 -2.65
CA SER A 167 -7.92 -0.68 -3.18
C SER A 167 -6.84 -0.69 -2.11
N ALA A 168 -7.16 -0.23 -0.89
CA ALA A 168 -6.24 -0.32 0.24
C ALA A 168 -5.95 -1.77 0.67
N ARG A 169 -6.94 -2.67 0.54
CA ARG A 169 -6.73 -4.11 0.75
C ARG A 169 -5.75 -4.70 -0.27
N PHE A 170 -5.85 -4.30 -1.53
CA PHE A 170 -4.90 -4.71 -2.57
C PHE A 170 -3.48 -4.22 -2.27
N ARG A 171 -3.35 -2.95 -1.86
CA ARG A 171 -2.09 -2.34 -1.40
C ARG A 171 -1.47 -3.09 -0.21
N LEU A 172 -2.29 -3.48 0.78
CA LEU A 172 -1.86 -4.35 1.89
C LEU A 172 -1.37 -5.71 1.38
N ALA A 173 -2.12 -6.35 0.48
CA ALA A 173 -1.76 -7.65 -0.09
C ALA A 173 -0.40 -7.57 -0.81
N GLN A 174 -0.16 -6.52 -1.61
CA GLN A 174 1.13 -6.30 -2.27
C GLN A 174 2.26 -6.09 -1.25
N ALA A 175 2.06 -5.26 -0.23
CA ALA A 175 3.08 -5.03 0.80
C ALA A 175 3.40 -6.32 1.59
N LEU A 176 2.38 -7.13 1.91
CA LEU A 176 2.56 -8.45 2.52
C LEU A 176 3.36 -9.39 1.62
N SER A 177 3.03 -9.41 0.32
CA SER A 177 3.71 -10.24 -0.68
C SER A 177 5.20 -9.92 -0.77
N TRP A 178 5.54 -8.64 -0.91
CA TRP A 178 6.94 -8.19 -0.97
C TRP A 178 7.69 -8.35 0.35
N SER A 179 6.99 -8.44 1.48
CA SER A 179 7.59 -8.76 2.79
C SER A 179 7.80 -10.26 3.02
N GLY A 180 7.51 -11.13 2.05
CA GLY A 180 7.62 -12.58 2.19
C GLY A 180 6.47 -13.23 2.99
N LEU A 181 5.46 -12.44 3.37
CA LEU A 181 4.31 -12.90 4.15
C LEU A 181 3.22 -13.42 3.21
N TYR A 182 3.51 -14.51 2.50
CA TYR A 182 2.65 -15.03 1.43
C TYR A 182 1.28 -15.50 1.91
N LYS A 183 1.22 -16.27 3.01
CA LYS A 183 -0.07 -16.75 3.56
C LYS A 183 -1.02 -15.59 3.92
N PRO A 184 -0.59 -14.55 4.65
CA PRO A 184 -1.40 -13.34 4.84
C PRO A 184 -1.78 -12.63 3.54
N ALA A 185 -0.86 -12.49 2.59
CA ALA A 185 -1.15 -11.84 1.30
C ALA A 185 -2.24 -12.58 0.52
N ILE A 186 -2.14 -13.91 0.42
CA ILE A 186 -3.13 -14.80 -0.18
C ILE A 186 -4.52 -14.57 0.42
N LYS A 187 -4.62 -14.43 1.76
CA LYS A 187 -5.90 -14.15 2.42
C LYS A 187 -6.52 -12.84 1.94
N GLU A 188 -5.71 -11.78 1.80
CA GLU A 188 -6.20 -10.48 1.33
C GLU A 188 -6.62 -10.53 -0.16
N TYR A 189 -5.85 -11.21 -1.01
CA TYR A 189 -6.24 -11.38 -2.42
C TYR A 189 -7.55 -12.15 -2.58
N ARG A 190 -7.74 -13.25 -1.83
CA ARG A 190 -9.00 -14.00 -1.84
C ARG A 190 -10.18 -13.14 -1.37
N ALA A 191 -9.98 -12.29 -0.36
CA ALA A 191 -11.01 -11.38 0.10
C ALA A 191 -11.42 -10.36 -0.99
N ILE A 192 -10.47 -9.86 -1.79
CA ILE A 192 -10.79 -8.98 -2.93
C ILE A 192 -11.55 -9.73 -4.02
N LEU A 193 -11.09 -10.93 -4.39
CA LEU A 193 -11.73 -11.74 -5.44
C LEU A 193 -13.11 -12.28 -5.05
N LYS A 194 -13.41 -12.38 -3.75
CA LYS A 194 -14.77 -12.68 -3.29
C LYS A 194 -15.78 -11.60 -3.70
N GLU A 195 -15.36 -10.34 -3.66
CA GLU A 195 -16.19 -9.18 -4.04
C GLU A 195 -16.09 -8.86 -5.53
N LYS A 196 -14.93 -9.11 -6.13
CA LYS A 196 -14.64 -8.86 -7.54
C LYS A 196 -14.02 -10.09 -8.22
N PRO A 197 -14.83 -11.12 -8.52
CA PRO A 197 -14.31 -12.36 -9.09
C PRO A 197 -13.63 -12.16 -10.44
N GLU A 198 -14.04 -11.18 -11.24
CA GLU A 198 -13.49 -10.96 -12.58
C GLU A 198 -12.28 -10.00 -12.62
N ASP A 199 -11.73 -9.62 -11.47
CA ASP A 199 -10.57 -8.72 -11.43
C ASP A 199 -9.30 -9.45 -11.86
N VAL A 200 -9.02 -9.38 -13.16
CA VAL A 200 -7.84 -9.96 -13.81
C VAL A 200 -6.54 -9.48 -13.16
N GLN A 201 -6.45 -8.21 -12.77
CA GLN A 201 -5.23 -7.68 -12.16
C GLN A 201 -4.97 -8.36 -10.81
N VAL A 202 -6.00 -8.51 -9.99
CA VAL A 202 -5.92 -9.16 -8.69
C VAL A 202 -5.60 -10.64 -8.85
N ARG A 203 -6.24 -11.35 -9.79
CA ARG A 203 -5.95 -12.77 -10.09
C ARG A 203 -4.49 -13.00 -10.47
N ARG A 204 -3.93 -12.15 -11.33
CA ARG A 204 -2.51 -12.24 -11.71
C ARG A 204 -1.59 -12.10 -10.51
N HIS A 205 -1.80 -11.09 -9.66
CA HIS A 205 -1.01 -10.91 -8.45
C HIS A 205 -1.15 -12.10 -7.49
N TYR A 206 -2.38 -12.56 -7.30
CA TYR A 206 -2.66 -13.71 -6.46
C TYR A 206 -1.91 -14.96 -6.93
N ALA A 207 -1.92 -15.23 -8.24
CA ALA A 207 -1.20 -16.36 -8.84
C ALA A 207 0.32 -16.29 -8.61
N PHE A 208 0.94 -15.13 -8.79
CA PHE A 208 2.38 -14.97 -8.52
C PHE A 208 2.72 -15.22 -7.05
N VAL A 209 1.86 -14.79 -6.14
CA VAL A 209 2.10 -14.99 -4.70
C VAL A 209 1.86 -16.45 -4.29
N LEU A 210 0.90 -17.13 -4.94
CA LEU A 210 0.73 -18.58 -4.80
C LEU A 210 1.97 -19.34 -5.29
N SER A 211 2.58 -18.94 -6.41
CA SER A 211 3.80 -19.61 -6.90
C SER A 211 5.00 -19.36 -5.98
N TRP A 212 5.12 -18.17 -5.39
CA TRP A 212 6.14 -17.90 -4.36
C TRP A 212 5.94 -18.70 -3.07
N ASP A 213 4.69 -19.03 -2.72
CA ASP A 213 4.33 -19.94 -1.61
C ASP A 213 4.45 -21.44 -2.00
N GLY A 214 4.90 -21.75 -3.23
CA GLY A 214 5.08 -23.11 -3.74
C GLY A 214 3.81 -23.79 -4.28
N LYS A 215 2.70 -23.06 -4.40
CA LYS A 215 1.39 -23.58 -4.83
C LYS A 215 1.17 -23.41 -6.32
N PHE A 216 2.01 -24.06 -7.12
CA PHE A 216 2.02 -23.90 -8.57
C PHE A 216 0.69 -24.27 -9.25
N GLU A 217 0.04 -25.36 -8.81
CA GLU A 217 -1.26 -25.79 -9.33
C GLU A 217 -2.37 -24.76 -9.08
N GLU A 218 -2.40 -24.16 -7.90
CA GLU A 218 -3.37 -23.10 -7.60
C GLU A 218 -3.06 -21.84 -8.41
N ALA A 219 -1.78 -21.49 -8.57
CA ALA A 219 -1.35 -20.34 -9.35
C ALA A 219 -1.76 -20.48 -10.83
N ALA A 220 -1.54 -21.65 -11.43
CA ALA A 220 -1.92 -21.95 -12.81
C ALA A 220 -3.42 -21.75 -13.02
N ARG A 221 -4.27 -22.35 -12.16
CA ARG A 221 -5.72 -22.16 -12.20
C ARG A 221 -6.14 -20.71 -12.13
N GLN A 222 -5.49 -19.90 -11.28
CA GLN A 222 -5.81 -18.48 -11.20
C GLN A 222 -5.45 -17.71 -12.49
N LEU A 223 -4.38 -18.10 -13.19
CA LEU A 223 -4.00 -17.48 -14.47
C LEU A 223 -4.86 -17.97 -15.63
N GLU A 224 -5.27 -19.23 -15.65
CA GLU A 224 -6.22 -19.76 -16.64
C GLU A 224 -7.51 -18.95 -16.64
N MET A 225 -8.02 -18.59 -15.45
CA MET A 225 -9.19 -17.70 -15.30
C MET A 225 -8.97 -16.27 -15.83
N THR A 226 -7.76 -15.90 -16.26
CA THR A 226 -7.47 -14.59 -16.87
C THR A 226 -7.34 -14.64 -18.39
N LEU A 227 -7.27 -15.84 -18.97
CA LEU A 227 -7.26 -16.02 -20.41
C LEU A 227 -8.68 -15.72 -20.92
N LYS A 228 -8.75 -14.93 -21.97
CA LYS A 228 -9.97 -14.77 -22.76
C LYS A 228 -9.76 -15.54 -24.05
N ASP A 229 -10.77 -16.29 -24.45
CA ASP A 229 -10.86 -16.87 -25.80
C ASP A 229 -10.91 -15.76 -26.86
#